data_AF-A0A2H4FZI4-F1
#
_entry.id   AF-A0A2H4FZI4-F1
#
_cell.length_a   1.000
_cell.length_b   1.000
_cell.length_c   1.000
_cell.angle_alpha   90.00
_cell.angle_beta   90.00
_cell.angle_gamma   90.00
#
_symmetry.space_group_name_H-M   'P 1'
#
loop_
_entity.id
_entity.type
_entity.pdbx_description
1 polymer ?
#
loop_
_entity_poly.entity_id
_entity_poly.type
_entity_poly.pdbx_seq_one_letter_code
_entity_poly.pdbx_strand_id
1 'polypeptide(L)'
;KGDNLGKFVLSAGKFYGDEEKSKGLQTSEDARFYGISAKFEPFSNEGKTLVVQFTVKHEQNIDCGGGYVKLFDCSLDQTQMHGESPYLIMFGPDICGPGTKKVHVIFNYKGKNHLINKEIRCKDDVFTHLYTLIVKPDNTYQVKIDNEVVEKGELEKDWSFLPPKKIKDPD
;
A
#
# COMPACT_ATOMS: atom_id res chain seq x y z
N LYS A 1 17.36 -11.20 -7.51
CA LYS A 1 16.46 -10.13 -8.01
C LYS A 1 16.53 -10.16 -9.52
N GLY A 2 15.42 -10.40 -10.22
CA GLY A 2 15.43 -10.62 -11.67
C GLY A 2 16.11 -9.48 -12.43
N ASP A 3 16.81 -9.83 -13.52
CA ASP A 3 17.76 -8.98 -14.26
C ASP A 3 17.16 -7.72 -14.93
N ASN A 4 15.90 -7.37 -14.65
CA ASN A 4 15.13 -6.32 -15.33
C ASN A 4 14.43 -5.30 -14.42
N LEU A 5 14.69 -5.32 -13.10
CA LEU A 5 14.16 -4.29 -12.19
C LEU A 5 14.82 -2.92 -12.46
N GLY A 6 14.01 -1.86 -12.37
CA GLY A 6 14.51 -0.49 -12.45
C GLY A 6 15.36 -0.09 -11.24
N LYS A 7 16.18 0.94 -11.40
CA LYS A 7 17.09 1.44 -10.35
C LYS A 7 16.43 2.50 -9.48
N PHE A 8 16.60 2.35 -8.17
CA PHE A 8 16.28 3.43 -7.23
C PHE A 8 17.47 4.39 -7.11
N VAL A 9 17.17 5.67 -6.98
CA VAL A 9 18.14 6.72 -6.64
C VAL A 9 17.68 7.45 -5.38
N LEU A 10 18.63 8.01 -4.62
CA LEU A 10 18.34 8.88 -3.48
C LEU A 10 18.26 10.32 -3.98
N SER A 11 17.10 10.96 -3.80
CA SER A 11 16.84 12.29 -4.36
C SER A 11 15.82 13.05 -3.53
N ALA A 12 15.96 14.37 -3.43
CA ALA A 12 14.94 15.27 -2.88
C ALA A 12 13.84 15.62 -3.90
N GLY A 13 14.05 15.24 -5.16
CA GLY A 13 13.18 15.59 -6.29
C GLY A 13 13.40 17.00 -6.83
N LYS A 14 12.54 17.41 -7.77
CA LYS A 14 12.60 18.71 -8.48
C LYS A 14 12.29 19.91 -7.59
N PHE A 15 11.51 19.69 -6.53
CA PHE A 15 11.15 20.70 -5.53
C PHE A 15 10.94 20.03 -4.18
N TYR A 16 11.28 20.74 -3.11
CA TYR A 16 11.30 20.18 -1.76
C TYR A 16 11.09 21.30 -0.73
N GLY A 17 10.64 20.93 0.47
CA GLY A 17 10.59 21.86 1.60
C GLY A 17 11.95 22.06 2.26
N ASP A 18 12.72 20.98 2.35
CA ASP A 18 14.08 20.93 2.90
C ASP A 18 14.84 19.83 2.14
N GLU A 19 15.96 20.17 1.50
CA GLU A 19 16.67 19.27 0.59
C GLU A 19 17.11 17.98 1.29
N GLU A 20 17.72 18.10 2.47
CA GLU A 20 18.25 16.95 3.20
C GLU A 20 17.13 16.08 3.76
N LYS A 21 16.10 16.69 4.35
CA LYS A 21 14.98 15.95 4.96
C LYS A 21 14.03 15.35 3.94
N SER A 22 13.99 15.88 2.71
CA SER A 22 13.10 15.41 1.65
C SER A 22 13.73 14.30 0.80
N LYS A 23 15.00 13.94 1.02
CA LYS A 23 15.64 12.82 0.30
C LYS A 23 14.85 11.53 0.54
N GLY A 24 14.43 10.91 -0.56
CA GLY A 24 13.69 9.66 -0.57
C GLY A 24 14.14 8.74 -1.69
N LEU A 25 13.63 7.51 -1.68
CA LEU A 25 13.80 6.55 -2.77
C LEU A 25 12.97 7.00 -3.97
N GLN A 26 13.63 7.25 -5.09
CA GLN A 26 13.01 7.66 -6.35
C GLN A 26 13.28 6.61 -7.43
N THR A 27 12.25 6.28 -8.22
CA THR A 27 12.37 5.45 -9.43
C THR A 27 13.01 6.28 -10.56
N SER A 28 14.08 5.79 -11.18
CA SER A 28 14.88 6.61 -12.14
C SER A 28 14.65 6.33 -13.62
N GLU A 29 13.91 5.28 -13.96
CA GLU A 29 13.72 4.77 -15.32
C GLU A 29 12.23 4.54 -15.60
N ASP A 30 11.76 5.03 -16.75
CA ASP A 30 10.36 4.86 -17.18
C ASP A 30 10.06 3.40 -17.55
N ALA A 31 8.78 3.01 -17.43
CA ALA A 31 8.25 1.71 -17.85
C ALA A 31 9.04 0.49 -17.30
N ARG A 32 9.53 0.59 -16.06
CA ARG A 32 10.19 -0.52 -15.34
C ARG A 32 9.39 -0.96 -14.13
N PHE A 33 9.51 -2.23 -13.78
CA PHE A 33 9.07 -2.71 -12.46
C PHE A 33 10.12 -2.37 -11.41
N TYR A 34 9.64 -1.96 -10.24
CA TYR A 34 10.47 -1.60 -9.10
C TYR A 34 10.13 -2.48 -7.89
N GLY A 35 11.17 -2.92 -7.18
CA GLY A 35 11.02 -3.76 -6.01
C GLY A 35 12.23 -3.65 -5.10
N ILE A 36 12.01 -3.08 -3.91
CA ILE A 36 12.99 -3.06 -2.82
C ILE A 36 12.28 -3.47 -1.53
N SER A 37 13.00 -4.14 -0.64
CA SER A 37 12.50 -4.52 0.67
C SER A 37 13.59 -4.26 1.70
N ALA A 38 13.16 -3.99 2.93
CA ALA A 38 14.02 -3.84 4.09
C ALA A 38 13.45 -4.70 5.23
N LYS A 39 14.32 -5.43 5.93
CA LYS A 39 13.93 -6.16 7.14
C LYS A 39 13.86 -5.22 8.32
N PHE A 40 13.00 -5.55 9.26
CA PHE A 40 12.85 -4.92 10.56
C PHE A 40 12.60 -6.02 11.60
N GLU A 41 12.65 -5.67 12.88
CA GLU A 41 12.42 -6.63 13.96
C GLU A 41 11.02 -7.26 13.84
N PRO A 42 10.92 -8.60 13.84
CA PRO A 42 9.64 -9.28 13.64
C PRO A 42 8.70 -9.03 14.82
N PHE A 43 7.42 -8.83 14.53
CA PHE A 43 6.40 -8.64 15.55
C PHE A 43 5.04 -9.19 15.10
N SER A 44 4.12 -9.34 16.07
CA SER A 44 2.71 -9.61 15.83
C SER A 44 1.87 -8.42 16.31
N ASN A 45 0.82 -8.09 15.56
CA ASN A 45 -0.19 -7.11 15.97
C ASN A 45 -1.37 -7.73 16.72
N GLU A 46 -1.28 -9.01 17.12
CA GLU A 46 -2.31 -9.65 17.96
C GLU A 46 -2.55 -8.85 19.25
N GLY A 47 -3.81 -8.50 19.51
CA GLY A 47 -4.22 -7.69 20.65
C GLY A 47 -3.71 -6.24 20.63
N LYS A 48 -3.09 -5.77 19.53
CA LYS A 48 -2.45 -4.45 19.44
C LYS A 48 -2.91 -3.69 18.20
N THR A 49 -2.81 -2.36 18.25
CA THR A 49 -3.01 -1.51 17.07
C THR A 49 -1.77 -1.55 16.18
N LEU A 50 -1.95 -1.81 14.89
CA LEU A 50 -0.95 -1.65 13.86
C LEU A 50 -1.14 -0.30 13.17
N VAL A 51 -0.06 0.45 12.97
CA VAL A 51 -0.04 1.68 12.18
C VAL A 51 1.01 1.54 11.09
N VAL A 52 0.61 1.71 9.83
CA VAL A 52 1.50 1.76 8.66
C VAL A 52 1.38 3.16 8.06
N GLN A 53 2.46 3.94 8.14
CA GLN A 53 2.46 5.33 7.69
C GLN A 53 3.69 5.62 6.84
N PHE A 54 3.49 6.22 5.68
CA PHE A 54 4.56 6.61 4.77
C PHE A 54 4.12 7.75 3.85
N THR A 55 5.09 8.44 3.24
CA THR A 55 4.84 9.51 2.29
C THR A 55 5.12 9.07 0.87
N VAL A 56 4.31 9.56 -0.09
CA VAL A 56 4.51 9.37 -1.53
C VAL A 56 4.41 10.71 -2.21
N LYS A 57 5.27 10.94 -3.22
CA LYS A 57 5.24 12.13 -4.07
C LYS A 57 5.37 11.71 -5.53
N HIS A 58 4.45 12.16 -6.37
CA HIS A 58 4.44 11.87 -7.81
C HIS A 58 4.80 13.11 -8.62
N GLU A 59 6.02 13.63 -8.45
CA GLU A 59 6.46 14.88 -9.07
C GLU A 59 6.59 14.86 -10.60
N GLN A 60 6.60 13.67 -11.18
CA GLN A 60 6.63 13.46 -12.62
C GLN A 60 5.26 13.65 -13.28
N ASN A 61 4.22 13.98 -12.51
CA ASN A 61 2.83 14.03 -12.97
C ASN A 61 2.40 12.67 -13.55
N ILE A 62 2.35 11.67 -12.65
CA ILE A 62 2.22 10.26 -13.00
C ILE A 62 0.95 9.97 -13.83
N ASP A 63 1.12 9.19 -14.89
CA ASP A 63 0.04 8.72 -15.75
C ASP A 63 -0.41 7.29 -15.37
N CYS A 64 0.54 6.37 -15.17
CA CYS A 64 0.29 5.02 -14.66
C CYS A 64 1.48 4.47 -13.85
N GLY A 65 1.24 4.15 -12.58
CA GLY A 65 2.15 3.46 -11.68
C GLY A 65 1.64 3.39 -10.24
N GLY A 66 2.18 2.42 -9.51
CA GLY A 66 1.87 2.19 -8.09
C GLY A 66 2.85 2.90 -7.16
N GLY A 67 2.33 3.42 -6.04
CA GLY A 67 3.11 4.00 -4.94
C GLY A 67 2.87 3.30 -3.61
N TYR A 68 2.49 2.03 -3.63
CA TYR A 68 2.12 1.24 -2.44
C TYR A 68 3.29 0.45 -1.85
N VAL A 69 3.14 0.07 -0.58
CA VAL A 69 4.03 -0.84 0.13
C VAL A 69 3.36 -2.18 0.41
N LYS A 70 4.17 -3.22 0.58
CA LYS A 70 3.74 -4.55 1.02
C LYS A 70 4.43 -4.92 2.33
N LEU A 71 3.67 -5.44 3.29
CA LEU A 71 4.18 -6.06 4.50
C LEU A 71 4.21 -7.57 4.30
N PHE A 72 5.37 -8.17 4.52
CA PHE A 72 5.60 -9.59 4.34
C PHE A 72 5.76 -10.28 5.70
N ASP A 73 5.57 -11.60 5.74
CA ASP A 73 5.93 -12.38 6.90
C ASP A 73 7.45 -12.67 6.95
N CYS A 74 7.89 -13.37 7.99
CA CYS A 74 9.29 -13.70 8.20
C CYS A 74 9.86 -14.72 7.20
N SER A 75 9.02 -15.37 6.40
CA SER A 75 9.43 -16.41 5.44
C SER A 75 9.91 -15.83 4.10
N LEU A 76 9.73 -14.53 3.86
CA LEU A 76 10.16 -13.89 2.62
C LEU A 76 11.68 -13.97 2.43
N ASP A 77 12.11 -14.58 1.34
CA ASP A 77 13.45 -14.38 0.79
C ASP A 77 13.48 -13.10 -0.05
N GLN A 78 14.12 -12.04 0.48
CA GLN A 78 14.26 -10.75 -0.19
C GLN A 78 15.01 -10.82 -1.52
N THR A 79 15.85 -11.84 -1.72
CA THR A 79 16.61 -12.02 -2.97
C THR A 79 15.73 -12.51 -4.11
N GLN A 80 14.65 -13.23 -3.77
CA GLN A 80 13.67 -13.79 -4.70
C GLN A 80 12.37 -12.99 -4.77
N MET A 81 12.19 -11.94 -3.95
CA MET A 81 10.99 -11.12 -3.93
C MET A 81 10.57 -10.61 -5.32
N HIS A 82 9.30 -10.78 -5.65
CA HIS A 82 8.66 -10.33 -6.89
C HIS A 82 7.20 -9.91 -6.65
N GLY A 83 6.49 -9.53 -7.71
CA GLY A 83 5.12 -9.01 -7.64
C GLY A 83 4.09 -9.97 -7.03
N GLU A 84 4.31 -11.28 -7.16
CA GLU A 84 3.38 -12.32 -6.67
C GLU A 84 3.81 -12.94 -5.35
N SER A 85 4.95 -12.51 -4.78
CA SER A 85 5.39 -13.00 -3.47
C SER A 85 4.28 -12.78 -2.42
N PRO A 86 3.91 -13.81 -1.62
CA PRO A 86 2.86 -13.70 -0.62
C PRO A 86 3.14 -12.57 0.36
N TYR A 87 2.14 -11.73 0.62
CA TYR A 87 2.23 -10.62 1.57
C TYR A 87 1.04 -10.68 2.53
N LEU A 88 1.18 -10.06 3.69
CA LEU A 88 0.13 -9.95 4.70
C LEU A 88 -0.78 -8.75 4.44
N ILE A 89 -0.18 -7.61 4.09
CA ILE A 89 -0.88 -6.34 3.84
C ILE A 89 -0.25 -5.65 2.63
N MET A 90 -1.07 -5.10 1.73
CA MET A 90 -0.65 -4.15 0.70
C MET A 90 -1.44 -2.85 0.86
N PHE A 91 -0.73 -1.73 1.01
CA PHE A 91 -1.32 -0.43 1.32
C PHE A 91 -0.66 0.71 0.55
N GLY A 92 -1.45 1.57 -0.07
CA GLY A 92 -0.98 2.82 -0.69
C GLY A 92 -1.63 3.18 -2.02
N PRO A 93 -1.23 4.33 -2.60
CA PRO A 93 -1.82 4.84 -3.84
C PRO A 93 -1.46 3.98 -5.07
N ASP A 94 -2.39 3.93 -6.01
CA ASP A 94 -2.23 3.34 -7.32
C ASP A 94 -2.99 4.17 -8.36
N ILE A 95 -2.24 4.70 -9.32
CA ILE A 95 -2.75 5.56 -10.38
C ILE A 95 -2.52 4.85 -11.70
N CYS A 96 -3.55 4.70 -12.53
CA CYS A 96 -3.39 4.25 -13.91
C CYS A 96 -4.49 4.82 -14.79
N GLY A 97 -4.13 5.87 -15.52
CA GLY A 97 -5.02 6.63 -16.38
C GLY A 97 -6.17 7.31 -15.62
N PRO A 98 -7.21 7.75 -16.33
CA PRO A 98 -8.36 8.41 -15.72
C PRO A 98 -9.21 7.50 -14.82
N GLY A 99 -9.19 6.18 -15.05
CA GLY A 99 -10.10 5.23 -14.42
C GLY A 99 -9.59 4.58 -13.13
N THR A 100 -8.28 4.61 -12.85
CA THR A 100 -7.71 4.04 -11.62
C THR A 100 -6.97 5.13 -10.86
N LYS A 101 -7.56 5.60 -9.76
CA LYS A 101 -6.95 6.57 -8.84
C LYS A 101 -7.37 6.23 -7.41
N LYS A 102 -6.82 5.15 -6.88
CA LYS A 102 -7.30 4.56 -5.62
C LYS A 102 -6.17 4.28 -4.64
N VAL A 103 -6.52 4.21 -3.37
CA VAL A 103 -5.67 3.66 -2.31
C VAL A 103 -6.02 2.19 -2.15
N HIS A 104 -5.06 1.31 -2.41
CA HIS A 104 -5.20 -0.10 -2.08
C HIS A 104 -5.16 -0.27 -0.56
N VAL A 105 -6.07 -1.08 -0.04
CA VAL A 105 -6.01 -1.64 1.31
C VAL A 105 -6.37 -3.11 1.17
N ILE A 106 -5.35 -3.95 1.04
CA ILE A 106 -5.50 -5.37 0.75
C ILE A 106 -4.96 -6.16 1.93
N PHE A 107 -5.77 -7.07 2.45
CA PHE A 107 -5.38 -8.01 3.50
C PHE A 107 -5.31 -9.41 2.94
N ASN A 108 -4.30 -10.17 3.36
CA ASN A 108 -4.28 -11.61 3.13
C ASN A 108 -5.09 -12.32 4.23
N TYR A 109 -6.00 -13.18 3.82
CA TYR A 109 -6.76 -14.04 4.71
C TYR A 109 -6.90 -15.41 4.08
N LYS A 110 -6.50 -16.46 4.81
CA LYS A 110 -6.54 -17.86 4.35
C LYS A 110 -5.88 -18.06 2.98
N GLY A 111 -4.73 -17.41 2.76
CA GLY A 111 -3.96 -17.54 1.53
C GLY A 111 -4.53 -16.77 0.32
N LYS A 112 -5.56 -15.96 0.51
CA LYS A 112 -6.15 -15.11 -0.53
C LYS A 112 -6.01 -13.64 -0.19
N ASN A 113 -5.74 -12.82 -1.19
CA ASN A 113 -5.68 -11.37 -1.06
C ASN A 113 -7.08 -10.78 -1.29
N HIS A 114 -7.60 -10.09 -0.29
CA HIS A 114 -8.92 -9.46 -0.34
C HIS A 114 -8.76 -7.95 -0.47
N LEU A 115 -9.30 -7.39 -1.56
CA LEU A 115 -9.38 -5.94 -1.75
C LEU A 115 -10.50 -5.38 -0.88
N ILE A 116 -10.32 -4.14 -0.43
CA ILE A 116 -11.39 -3.38 0.20
C ILE A 116 -12.54 -3.19 -0.80
N ASN A 117 -13.76 -3.33 -0.32
CA ASN A 117 -14.98 -3.17 -1.12
C ASN A 117 -15.36 -1.70 -1.34
N LYS A 118 -14.73 -0.79 -0.61
CA LYS A 118 -14.91 0.66 -0.72
C LYS A 118 -13.88 1.28 -1.66
N GLU A 119 -14.29 2.32 -2.36
CA GLU A 119 -13.39 3.10 -3.20
C GLU A 119 -12.79 4.26 -2.39
N ILE A 120 -11.48 4.20 -2.13
CA ILE A 120 -10.73 5.27 -1.48
C ILE A 120 -9.92 5.99 -2.55
N ARG A 121 -10.24 7.24 -2.85
CA ARG A 121 -9.51 8.02 -3.86
C ARG A 121 -8.14 8.44 -3.34
N CYS A 122 -7.08 8.19 -4.12
CA CYS A 122 -5.75 8.70 -3.80
C CYS A 122 -5.56 10.14 -4.30
N LYS A 123 -4.51 10.80 -3.83
CA LYS A 123 -4.07 12.10 -4.35
C LYS A 123 -3.29 11.87 -5.63
N ASP A 124 -3.58 12.69 -6.64
CA ASP A 124 -3.05 12.58 -8.01
C ASP A 124 -2.38 13.88 -8.49
N ASP A 125 -2.06 14.79 -7.57
CA ASP A 125 -1.22 15.94 -7.84
C ASP A 125 0.28 15.61 -7.64
N VAL A 126 1.13 16.63 -7.79
CA VAL A 126 2.59 16.47 -7.77
C VAL A 126 3.21 16.60 -6.37
N PHE A 127 2.43 16.93 -5.35
CA PHE A 127 2.91 17.17 -3.99
C PHE A 127 3.14 15.88 -3.21
N THR A 128 3.82 16.02 -2.08
CA THR A 128 4.02 14.92 -1.13
C THR A 128 2.76 14.74 -0.31
N HIS A 129 2.25 13.50 -0.25
CA HIS A 129 1.10 13.14 0.57
C HIS A 129 1.45 12.05 1.57
N LEU A 130 0.89 12.15 2.77
CA LEU A 130 1.08 11.20 3.87
C LEU A 130 -0.07 10.19 3.89
N TYR A 131 0.22 8.92 3.65
CA TYR A 131 -0.75 7.83 3.71
C TYR A 131 -0.60 7.07 5.01
N THR A 132 -1.71 6.88 5.74
CA THR A 132 -1.72 6.15 7.01
C THR A 132 -2.82 5.11 7.02
N LEU A 133 -2.47 3.86 7.33
CA LEU A 133 -3.41 2.78 7.64
C LEU A 133 -3.29 2.47 9.14
N ILE A 134 -4.42 2.48 9.83
CA ILE A 134 -4.53 2.08 11.24
C ILE A 134 -5.44 0.86 11.30
N VAL A 135 -4.97 -0.24 11.89
CA VAL A 135 -5.73 -1.48 12.10
C VAL A 135 -5.76 -1.77 13.60
N LYS A 136 -6.96 -1.88 14.16
CA LYS A 136 -7.17 -2.04 15.60
C LYS A 136 -7.54 -3.47 15.96
N PRO A 137 -7.29 -3.90 17.21
CA PRO A 137 -7.61 -5.26 17.66
C PRO A 137 -9.11 -5.51 17.83
N ASP A 138 -9.96 -4.48 17.74
CA ASP A 138 -11.42 -4.58 17.76
C ASP A 138 -12.03 -4.80 16.35
N ASN A 139 -11.23 -5.29 15.40
CA ASN A 139 -11.59 -5.49 13.98
C ASN A 139 -12.02 -4.20 13.24
N THR A 140 -11.60 -3.02 13.70
CA THR A 140 -11.80 -1.77 12.97
C THR A 140 -10.53 -1.28 12.27
N TYR A 141 -10.71 -0.46 11.24
CA TYR A 141 -9.62 0.20 10.52
C TYR A 141 -9.91 1.67 10.26
N GLN A 142 -8.85 2.44 9.98
CA GLN A 142 -8.93 3.80 9.47
C GLN A 142 -7.86 4.01 8.40
N VAL A 143 -8.22 4.74 7.36
CA VAL A 143 -7.29 5.27 6.36
C VAL A 143 -7.26 6.79 6.48
N LYS A 144 -6.06 7.34 6.56
CA LYS A 144 -5.84 8.79 6.54
C LYS A 144 -4.99 9.18 5.35
N ILE A 145 -5.27 10.36 4.81
CA ILE A 145 -4.44 11.06 3.85
C ILE A 145 -4.17 12.45 4.44
N ASP A 146 -2.89 12.81 4.57
CA ASP A 146 -2.46 14.10 5.13
C ASP A 146 -3.00 14.34 6.55
N ASN A 147 -2.99 13.28 7.37
CA ASN A 147 -3.54 13.21 8.73
C ASN A 147 -5.07 13.32 8.85
N GLU A 148 -5.78 13.55 7.75
CA GLU A 148 -7.25 13.57 7.71
C GLU A 148 -7.83 12.18 7.49
N VAL A 149 -8.85 11.80 8.26
CA VAL A 149 -9.54 10.52 8.08
C VAL A 149 -10.38 10.56 6.81
N VAL A 150 -10.00 9.77 5.81
CA VAL A 150 -10.72 9.66 4.54
C VAL A 150 -11.62 8.43 4.48
N GLU A 151 -11.32 7.40 5.27
CA GLU A 151 -12.13 6.19 5.37
C GLU A 151 -11.98 5.53 6.75
N LYS A 152 -13.04 4.90 7.26
CA LYS A 152 -13.02 4.09 8.47
C LYS A 152 -14.18 3.09 8.49
N GLY A 153 -13.97 1.95 9.14
CA GLY A 153 -15.02 0.96 9.27
C GLY A 153 -14.59 -0.30 10.00
N GLU A 154 -15.30 -1.38 9.71
CA GLU A 154 -15.07 -2.70 10.27
C GLU A 154 -14.55 -3.64 9.18
N LEU A 155 -13.51 -4.41 9.51
CA LEU A 155 -12.85 -5.35 8.61
C LEU A 155 -13.83 -6.38 8.01
N GLU A 156 -14.75 -6.92 8.81
CA GLU A 156 -15.72 -7.92 8.36
C GLU A 156 -16.84 -7.36 7.45
N LYS A 157 -17.04 -6.04 7.47
CA LYS A 157 -18.06 -5.37 6.64
C LYS A 157 -17.47 -4.89 5.31
N ASP A 158 -16.24 -4.38 5.36
CA ASP A 158 -15.63 -3.69 4.23
C ASP A 158 -14.71 -4.59 3.39
N TRP A 159 -14.52 -5.86 3.80
CA TRP A 159 -13.86 -6.91 3.01
C TRP A 159 -14.69 -8.19 3.00
N SER A 160 -14.62 -8.91 1.88
CA SER A 160 -15.25 -10.22 1.72
C SER A 160 -14.36 -11.36 2.25
N PHE A 161 -13.95 -11.29 3.53
CA PHE A 161 -13.16 -12.36 4.17
C PHE A 161 -13.95 -13.65 4.38
N LEU A 162 -15.24 -13.49 4.70
CA LEU A 162 -16.14 -14.57 5.06
C LEU A 162 -17.13 -14.83 3.92
N PRO A 163 -17.65 -16.06 3.78
CA PRO A 163 -18.78 -16.33 2.91
C PRO A 163 -19.98 -15.42 3.22
N PRO A 164 -20.89 -15.21 2.26
CA PRO A 164 -22.11 -14.44 2.48
C PRO A 164 -22.90 -14.94 3.70
N LYS A 165 -23.38 -14.02 4.56
CA LYS A 165 -24.20 -14.36 5.73
C LYS A 165 -25.55 -15.00 5.34
N LYS A 166 -26.00 -14.80 4.10
CA LYS A 166 -27.21 -15.36 3.53
C LYS A 166 -26.86 -16.01 2.19
N ILE A 167 -27.31 -17.24 1.99
CA ILE A 167 -27.31 -17.94 0.70
C ILE A 167 -28.74 -17.97 0.16
N LYS A 168 -28.91 -18.04 -1.15
CA LYS A 168 -30.21 -18.35 -1.73
C LYS A 168 -30.55 -19.79 -1.37
N ASP A 169 -31.81 -20.03 -1.01
CA ASP A 169 -32.33 -21.38 -0.82
C ASP A 169 -32.15 -22.15 -2.15
N PRO A 170 -31.61 -23.39 -2.16
CA PRO A 170 -31.41 -24.15 -3.39
C PRO A 170 -32.67 -24.62 -4.14
N ASP A 171 -33.87 -24.20 -3.72
CA ASP A 171 -35.16 -24.58 -4.33
C ASP A 171 -35.59 -23.68 -5.50
#